data_AF-A0A0F9NFV3-F1
#
_entry.id   AF-A0A0F9NFV3-F1
#
_cell.length_a   1.000
_cell.length_b   1.000
_cell.length_c   1.000
_cell.angle_alpha   90.00
_cell.angle_beta   90.00
_cell.angle_gamma   90.00
#
_symmetry.space_group_name_H-M   'P 1'
#
loop_
_entity.id
_entity.type
_entity.pdbx_description
1 polymer ?
#
loop_
_entity_poly.entity_id
_entity_poly.type
_entity_poly.pdbx_seq_one_letter_code
_entity_poly.pdbx_strand_id
1 'polypeptide(L)'
;MYNHVEDSGKGDPMFYELTDDEIRLHDEKNQDYRSTSNPVANFDRVAAWMALYPDMDWARPEMVAILYAQKQIDSAMSLMERGMEGGVETIDTRARDVHIYWKLFRVIRRKNVEVQSRAGPIRMAAGERLYTLAEAELPLPSWVPWNSVPPDKPRSLWQRFLARIGL
;
A
#
# COMPACT_ATOMS: atom_id res chain seq x y z
N MET A 1 -25.34 20.04 4.48
CA MET A 1 -25.89 20.36 5.81
C MET A 1 -25.38 19.26 6.72
N TYR A 2 -24.19 19.45 7.30
CA TYR A 2 -23.61 18.43 8.18
C TYR A 2 -24.12 18.69 9.59
N ASN A 3 -24.66 17.64 10.20
CA ASN A 3 -25.21 17.69 11.54
C ASN A 3 -24.10 18.15 12.49
N HIS A 4 -24.39 19.16 13.31
CA HIS A 4 -23.59 19.41 14.50
C HIS A 4 -23.45 18.08 15.24
N VAL A 5 -22.23 17.53 15.26
CA VAL A 5 -21.92 16.38 16.10
C VAL A 5 -22.04 16.92 17.52
N GLU A 6 -23.12 16.57 18.20
CA GLU A 6 -23.24 16.86 19.63
C GLU A 6 -21.98 16.32 20.31
N ASP A 7 -21.33 17.16 21.12
CA ASP A 7 -20.15 16.79 21.89
C ASP A 7 -20.54 15.65 22.85
N SER A 8 -20.34 14.43 22.37
CA SER A 8 -20.64 13.22 23.13
C SER A 8 -19.59 12.95 24.22
N GLY A 9 -18.58 13.83 24.38
CA GLY A 9 -17.41 13.63 25.23
C GLY A 9 -16.53 12.45 24.79
N LYS A 10 -16.74 11.92 23.58
CA LYS A 10 -16.02 10.77 23.03
C LYS A 10 -15.29 11.20 21.76
N GLY A 11 -13.95 11.17 21.80
CA GLY A 11 -13.08 11.51 20.67
C GLY A 11 -12.76 13.00 20.55
N ASP A 12 -11.73 13.32 19.77
CA ASP A 12 -11.34 14.70 19.45
C ASP A 12 -12.22 15.22 18.29
N PRO A 13 -12.91 16.38 18.41
CA PRO A 13 -13.70 16.95 17.33
C PRO A 13 -12.94 17.09 15.99
N MET A 14 -11.66 17.45 16.06
CA MET A 14 -10.81 17.61 14.87
C MET A 14 -10.61 16.29 14.12
N PHE A 15 -10.63 15.15 14.83
CA PHE A 15 -10.55 13.84 14.18
C PHE A 15 -11.73 13.60 13.22
N TYR A 16 -12.93 14.03 13.61
CA TYR A 16 -14.12 13.89 12.79
C TYR A 16 -14.11 14.86 11.60
N GLU A 17 -13.66 16.10 11.82
CA GLU A 17 -13.46 17.08 10.75
C GLU A 17 -12.48 16.58 9.69
N LEU A 18 -11.33 16.04 10.12
CA LEU A 18 -10.34 15.43 9.23
C LEU A 18 -10.92 14.23 8.47
N THR A 19 -11.75 13.42 9.14
CA THR A 19 -12.44 12.29 8.49
C THR A 19 -13.39 12.76 7.40
N ASP A 20 -14.10 13.87 7.61
CA ASP A 20 -15.01 14.46 6.63
C ASP A 20 -14.26 15.09 5.44
N ASP A 21 -13.10 15.71 5.69
CA ASP A 21 -12.20 16.18 4.63
C ASP A 21 -11.71 15.02 3.76
N GLU A 22 -11.38 13.88 4.36
CA GLU A 22 -10.92 12.69 3.64
C GLU A 22 -11.99 12.09 2.73
N ILE A 23 -13.28 12.22 3.07
CA ILE A 23 -14.38 11.78 2.19
C ILE A 23 -14.35 12.59 0.89
N ARG A 24 -14.21 13.91 0.99
CA ARG A 24 -14.11 14.80 -0.17
C ARG A 24 -12.86 14.50 -1.00
N LEU A 25 -11.72 14.35 -0.34
CA LEU A 25 -10.46 14.03 -1.01
C LEU A 25 -10.51 12.68 -1.72
N HIS A 26 -11.17 11.67 -1.13
CA HIS A 26 -11.39 10.40 -1.79
C HIS A 26 -12.15 10.61 -3.11
N ASP A 27 -13.24 11.37 -3.12
CA ASP A 27 -14.06 11.57 -4.31
C ASP A 27 -13.31 12.34 -5.41
N GLU A 28 -12.50 13.32 -5.04
CA GLU A 28 -11.62 14.05 -5.95
C GLU A 28 -10.59 13.12 -6.60
N LYS A 29 -9.85 12.34 -5.78
CA LYS A 29 -8.82 11.42 -6.24
C LYS A 29 -9.36 10.16 -6.89
N ASN A 30 -10.62 9.79 -6.65
CA ASN A 30 -11.23 8.60 -7.22
C ASN A 30 -11.16 8.61 -8.75
N GLN A 31 -11.10 9.79 -9.36
CA GLN A 31 -10.86 9.95 -10.79
C GLN A 31 -9.53 9.34 -11.27
N ASP A 32 -8.49 9.36 -10.43
CA ASP A 32 -7.14 8.90 -10.76
C ASP A 32 -6.99 7.37 -10.75
N TYR A 33 -7.87 6.65 -10.04
CA TYR A 33 -7.76 5.21 -9.86
C TYR A 33 -9.01 4.38 -10.22
N ARG A 34 -10.10 5.04 -10.64
CA ARG A 34 -11.29 4.36 -11.17
C ARG A 34 -11.24 4.14 -12.68
N SER A 35 -12.02 3.17 -13.13
CA SER A 35 -12.51 3.09 -14.50
C SER A 35 -14.02 3.35 -14.51
N THR A 36 -14.63 3.48 -15.69
CA THR A 36 -16.08 3.67 -15.84
C THR A 36 -16.91 2.58 -15.15
N SER A 37 -16.40 1.35 -15.06
CA SER A 37 -17.12 0.19 -14.53
C SER A 37 -16.58 -0.37 -13.22
N ASN A 38 -15.35 -0.01 -12.81
CA ASN A 38 -14.72 -0.52 -11.60
C ASN A 38 -14.00 0.62 -10.83
N PRO A 39 -14.44 0.96 -9.60
CA PRO A 39 -13.86 2.04 -8.80
C PRO A 39 -12.45 1.75 -8.26
N VAL A 40 -11.94 0.51 -8.40
CA VAL A 40 -10.60 0.11 -7.95
C VAL A 40 -9.75 -0.49 -9.06
N ALA A 41 -10.09 -0.24 -10.33
CA ALA A 41 -9.44 -0.84 -11.49
C ALA A 41 -7.92 -0.63 -11.54
N ASN A 42 -7.42 0.52 -11.05
CA ASN A 42 -5.99 0.77 -11.01
C ASN A 42 -5.25 -0.22 -10.09
N PHE A 43 -5.87 -0.64 -8.98
CA PHE A 43 -5.27 -1.60 -8.05
C PHE A 43 -5.12 -2.98 -8.69
N ASP A 44 -6.13 -3.42 -9.46
CA ASP A 44 -6.09 -4.66 -10.22
C ASP A 44 -4.97 -4.63 -11.27
N ARG A 45 -4.88 -3.53 -12.02
CA ARG A 45 -3.86 -3.34 -13.06
C ARG A 45 -2.44 -3.35 -12.49
N VAL A 46 -2.21 -2.64 -11.39
CA VAL A 46 -0.89 -2.57 -10.77
C VAL A 46 -0.54 -3.90 -10.10
N ALA A 47 -1.52 -4.60 -9.52
CA ALA A 47 -1.31 -5.95 -9.00
C ALA A 47 -0.83 -6.92 -10.11
N ALA A 48 -1.38 -6.79 -11.33
CA ALA A 48 -0.91 -7.56 -12.48
C ALA A 48 0.56 -7.28 -12.83
N TRP A 49 1.03 -6.03 -12.68
CA TRP A 49 2.45 -5.71 -12.82
C TRP A 49 3.31 -6.25 -11.68
N MET A 50 2.78 -6.24 -10.45
CA MET A 50 3.48 -6.80 -9.29
C MET A 50 3.68 -8.31 -9.41
N ALA A 51 2.84 -9.02 -10.19
CA ALA A 51 3.02 -10.44 -10.49
C ALA A 51 4.33 -10.76 -11.23
N LEU A 52 5.00 -9.76 -11.82
CA LEU A 52 6.33 -9.92 -12.43
C LEU A 52 7.46 -10.11 -11.39
N TYR A 53 7.16 -9.96 -10.10
CA TYR A 53 8.10 -10.13 -8.99
C TYR A 53 7.68 -11.35 -8.14
N PRO A 54 7.97 -12.59 -8.58
CA PRO A 54 7.39 -13.82 -8.02
C PRO A 54 7.79 -14.09 -6.56
N ASP A 55 8.89 -13.50 -6.10
CA ASP A 55 9.40 -13.65 -4.73
C ASP A 55 8.64 -12.75 -3.72
N MET A 56 7.68 -11.96 -4.20
CA MET A 56 6.92 -11.00 -3.40
C MET A 56 5.41 -11.24 -3.57
N ASP A 57 4.70 -11.43 -2.45
CA ASP A 57 3.25 -11.60 -2.41
C ASP A 57 2.52 -10.25 -2.55
N TRP A 58 2.81 -9.53 -3.65
CA TRP A 58 2.26 -8.20 -3.95
C TRP A 58 1.32 -8.19 -5.15
N ALA A 59 1.16 -9.33 -5.80
CA ALA A 59 0.23 -9.55 -6.92
C ALA A 59 -1.24 -9.57 -6.49
N ARG A 60 -1.58 -8.86 -5.40
CA ARG A 60 -2.92 -8.76 -4.84
C ARG A 60 -3.34 -7.29 -4.78
N PRO A 61 -4.53 -6.91 -5.26
CA PRO A 61 -4.95 -5.51 -5.31
C PRO A 61 -4.92 -4.82 -3.93
N GLU A 62 -5.25 -5.53 -2.85
CA GLU A 62 -5.15 -4.97 -1.50
C GLU A 62 -3.69 -4.70 -1.07
N MET A 63 -2.73 -5.48 -1.56
CA MET A 63 -1.31 -5.24 -1.27
C MET A 63 -0.80 -4.00 -2.00
N VAL A 64 -1.34 -3.69 -3.19
CA VAL A 64 -1.05 -2.43 -3.89
C VAL A 64 -1.48 -1.22 -3.05
N ALA A 65 -2.65 -1.29 -2.39
CA ALA A 65 -3.08 -0.22 -1.49
C ALA A 65 -2.12 -0.02 -0.32
N ILE A 66 -1.58 -1.10 0.26
CA ILE A 66 -0.54 -1.03 1.30
C ILE A 66 0.74 -0.40 0.75
N LEU A 67 1.18 -0.78 -0.45
CA LEU A 67 2.37 -0.20 -1.09
C LEU A 67 2.22 1.31 -1.31
N TYR A 68 1.05 1.76 -1.74
CA TYR A 68 0.76 3.19 -1.89
C TYR A 68 0.74 3.93 -0.55
N ALA A 69 0.13 3.35 0.49
CA ALA A 69 0.21 3.91 1.84
C ALA A 69 1.66 4.03 2.32
N GLN A 70 2.47 2.98 2.14
CA GLN A 70 3.87 2.96 2.52
C GLN A 70 4.68 4.05 1.81
N LYS A 71 4.46 4.25 0.50
CA LYS A 71 5.08 5.33 -0.28
C LYS A 71 4.79 6.71 0.33
N GLN A 72 3.55 6.95 0.75
CA GLN A 72 3.17 8.23 1.33
C GLN A 72 3.76 8.46 2.73
N ILE A 73 3.83 7.41 3.56
CA ILE A 73 4.52 7.45 4.86
C ILE A 73 6.00 7.81 4.68
N ASP A 74 6.70 7.11 3.79
CA ASP A 74 8.13 7.31 3.51
C ASP A 74 8.40 8.76 3.05
N SER A 75 7.58 9.27 2.14
CA SER A 75 7.68 10.65 1.67
C SER A 75 7.42 11.68 2.78
N ALA A 76 6.41 11.46 3.63
CA ALA A 76 6.11 12.36 4.74
C ALA A 76 7.25 12.38 5.77
N MET A 77 7.79 11.20 6.11
CA MET A 77 8.94 11.07 7.02
C MET A 77 10.16 11.80 6.49
N SER A 78 10.46 11.69 5.19
CA SER A 78 11.59 12.39 4.58
C SER A 78 11.43 13.92 4.63
N LEU A 79 10.21 14.45 4.44
CA LEU A 79 9.93 15.88 4.58
C LEU A 79 10.10 16.35 6.04
N MET A 80 9.56 15.59 7.00
CA MET A 80 9.69 15.87 8.42
C MET A 80 11.16 15.87 8.89
N GLU A 81 11.95 14.89 8.47
CA GLU A 81 13.37 14.78 8.80
C GLU A 81 14.16 16.02 8.34
N ARG A 82 13.81 16.54 7.16
CA ARG A 82 14.47 17.72 6.58
C ARG A 82 13.92 19.04 7.12
N GLY A 83 12.85 19.02 7.92
CA GLY A 83 12.14 20.21 8.38
C GLY A 83 11.57 21.04 7.24
N MET A 84 11.13 20.40 6.15
CA MET A 84 10.61 21.05 4.95
C MET A 84 9.16 20.68 4.70
N GLU A 85 8.45 21.58 4.02
CA GLU A 85 7.12 21.32 3.47
C GLU A 85 7.22 20.93 1.99
N GLY A 86 6.33 20.06 1.51
CA GLY A 86 6.28 19.70 0.09
C GLY A 86 5.61 20.78 -0.75
N GLY A 87 6.14 21.06 -1.95
CA GLY A 87 5.60 22.13 -2.82
C GLY A 87 4.25 21.80 -3.48
N VAL A 88 4.02 20.52 -3.82
CA VAL A 88 2.76 20.03 -4.41
C VAL A 88 1.98 19.20 -3.40
N GLU A 89 2.67 18.28 -2.72
CA GLU A 89 2.08 17.40 -1.72
C GLU A 89 2.79 17.64 -0.37
N THR A 90 2.08 18.31 0.53
CA THR A 90 2.50 18.60 1.90
C THR A 90 2.48 17.36 2.80
N ILE A 91 3.14 17.41 3.95
CA ILE A 91 3.12 16.35 4.98
C ILE A 91 1.68 15.95 5.31
N ASP A 92 0.79 16.93 5.48
CA ASP A 92 -0.63 16.69 5.74
C ASP A 92 -1.34 15.98 4.57
N THR A 93 -1.13 16.43 3.31
CA THR A 93 -1.73 15.72 2.15
C THR A 93 -1.25 14.27 2.05
N ARG A 94 0.02 14.01 2.39
CA ARG A 94 0.58 12.64 2.45
C ARG A 94 -0.09 11.82 3.55
N ALA A 95 -0.27 12.39 4.74
CA ALA A 95 -0.96 11.73 5.85
C ALA A 95 -2.42 11.37 5.49
N ARG A 96 -3.14 12.29 4.85
CA ARG A 96 -4.50 12.03 4.35
C ARG A 96 -4.55 10.90 3.33
N ASP A 97 -3.59 10.84 2.41
CA ASP A 97 -3.51 9.74 1.46
C ASP A 97 -3.30 8.38 2.13
N VAL A 98 -2.50 8.32 3.20
CA VAL A 98 -2.34 7.08 3.98
C VAL A 98 -3.68 6.60 4.52
N HIS A 99 -4.52 7.49 5.05
CA HIS A 99 -5.86 7.14 5.53
C HIS A 99 -6.77 6.63 4.40
N ILE A 100 -6.75 7.31 3.24
CA ILE A 100 -7.51 6.88 2.05
C ILE A 100 -7.08 5.48 1.61
N TYR A 101 -5.78 5.23 1.46
CA TYR A 101 -5.27 3.94 1.01
C TYR A 101 -5.59 2.81 2.02
N TRP A 102 -5.56 3.09 3.32
CA TRP A 102 -6.00 2.10 4.32
C TRP A 102 -7.49 1.80 4.25
N LYS A 103 -8.36 2.79 3.99
CA LYS A 103 -9.79 2.57 3.75
C LYS A 103 -9.99 1.75 2.47
N LEU A 104 -9.27 2.05 1.39
CA LEU A 104 -9.32 1.29 0.14
C LEU A 104 -8.86 -0.16 0.32
N PHE A 105 -7.78 -0.41 1.07
CA PHE A 105 -7.37 -1.76 1.45
C PHE A 105 -8.53 -2.54 2.08
N ARG A 106 -9.23 -1.94 3.05
CA ARG A 106 -10.37 -2.58 3.73
C ARG A 106 -11.51 -2.86 2.76
N VAL A 107 -11.83 -1.92 1.87
CA VAL A 107 -12.88 -2.07 0.85
C VAL A 107 -12.55 -3.21 -0.11
N ILE A 108 -11.34 -3.23 -0.67
CA ILE A 108 -10.88 -4.26 -1.60
C ILE A 108 -10.91 -5.63 -0.92
N ARG A 109 -10.34 -5.73 0.29
CA ARG A 109 -10.32 -6.99 1.05
C ARG A 109 -11.72 -7.52 1.33
N ARG A 110 -12.67 -6.66 1.72
CA ARG A 110 -14.07 -7.06 1.96
C ARG A 110 -14.74 -7.55 0.69
N LYS A 111 -14.58 -6.84 -0.42
CA LYS A 111 -15.11 -7.25 -1.73
C LYS A 111 -14.55 -8.60 -2.17
N ASN A 112 -13.25 -8.83 -2.00
CA ASN A 112 -12.60 -10.10 -2.37
C ASN A 112 -13.09 -11.28 -1.50
N VAL A 113 -13.26 -11.07 -0.19
CA VAL A 113 -13.83 -12.08 0.71
C VAL A 113 -15.29 -12.39 0.36
N GLU A 114 -16.10 -11.38 0.06
CA GLU A 114 -17.50 -11.57 -0.36
C GLU A 114 -17.59 -12.39 -1.65
N VAL A 115 -16.74 -12.10 -2.64
CA VAL A 115 -16.65 -12.88 -3.89
C VAL A 115 -16.29 -14.33 -3.61
N GLN A 116 -15.30 -14.59 -2.74
CA GLN A 116 -14.93 -15.96 -2.34
C GLN A 116 -16.06 -16.68 -1.61
N SER A 117 -16.78 -16.01 -0.72
CA SER A 117 -17.90 -16.61 0.01
C SER A 117 -19.07 -16.98 -0.90
N ARG A 118 -19.33 -16.19 -1.95
CA ARG A 118 -20.38 -16.43 -2.96
C ARG A 118 -19.97 -17.50 -3.98
N ALA A 119 -18.69 -17.59 -4.31
CA ALA A 119 -18.15 -18.62 -5.19
C ALA A 119 -18.02 -20.00 -4.51
N GLY A 120 -18.30 -20.09 -3.21
CA GLY A 120 -18.01 -21.27 -2.39
C GLY A 120 -16.54 -21.35 -1.98
N PRO A 121 -16.15 -22.26 -1.07
CA PRO A 121 -14.75 -22.39 -0.67
C PRO A 121 -13.91 -22.69 -1.91
N ILE A 122 -12.94 -21.82 -2.19
CA ILE A 122 -11.89 -22.12 -3.16
C ILE A 122 -11.23 -23.39 -2.66
N ARG A 123 -11.44 -24.50 -3.38
CA ARG A 123 -10.58 -25.68 -3.23
C ARG A 123 -9.20 -25.24 -3.68
N MET A 124 -8.37 -24.84 -2.72
CA MET A 124 -6.93 -24.86 -2.92
C MET A 124 -6.61 -26.28 -3.35
N ALA A 125 -6.12 -26.46 -4.58
CA ALA A 125 -5.68 -27.77 -5.03
C ALA A 125 -4.58 -28.22 -4.05
N ALA A 126 -4.93 -29.19 -3.20
CA ALA A 126 -3.97 -29.83 -2.33
C ALA A 126 -2.96 -30.55 -3.23
N GLY A 127 -1.79 -29.95 -3.49
CA GLY A 127 -0.81 -30.64 -4.31
C GLY A 127 0.42 -29.89 -4.83
N GLU A 128 0.44 -28.57 -4.93
CA GLU A 128 1.64 -27.89 -5.47
C GLU A 128 2.57 -27.45 -4.34
N ARG A 129 3.74 -28.09 -4.33
CA ARG A 129 4.71 -28.14 -3.24
C ARG A 129 5.28 -26.78 -2.92
N LEU A 130 5.39 -26.53 -1.60
CA LEU A 130 6.32 -25.60 -0.98
C LEU A 130 7.69 -25.66 -1.67
N TYR A 131 8.20 -24.50 -2.05
CA TYR A 131 9.57 -24.29 -2.47
C TYR A 131 10.53 -24.93 -1.46
N THR A 132 11.19 -26.02 -1.86
CA THR A 132 12.50 -26.35 -1.30
C THR A 132 13.47 -25.25 -1.74
N LEU A 133 13.99 -24.50 -0.78
CA LEU A 133 15.17 -23.65 -0.92
C LEU A 133 16.31 -24.50 -1.50
N ALA A 134 16.46 -24.51 -2.81
CA ALA A 134 17.68 -24.92 -3.47
C ALA A 134 18.46 -23.63 -3.73
N GLU A 135 19.55 -23.49 -3.01
CA GLU A 135 20.60 -22.51 -3.18
C GLU A 135 20.99 -22.41 -4.66
N ALA A 136 20.60 -21.31 -5.30
CA ALA A 136 21.17 -20.89 -6.57
C ALA A 136 21.91 -19.58 -6.29
N GLU A 137 23.19 -19.72 -5.93
CA GLU A 137 24.15 -18.62 -5.93
C GLU A 137 24.25 -18.06 -7.36
N LEU A 138 23.51 -16.99 -7.64
CA LEU A 138 23.78 -16.15 -8.80
C LEU A 138 24.72 -15.03 -8.34
N PRO A 139 25.87 -14.81 -9.02
CA PRO A 139 26.78 -13.74 -8.65
C PRO A 139 26.11 -12.38 -8.91
N LEU A 140 26.05 -11.55 -7.87
CA LEU A 140 25.51 -10.19 -7.95
C LEU A 140 26.42 -9.28 -8.80
N PRO A 141 25.86 -8.26 -9.48
CA PRO A 141 26.63 -7.30 -10.27
C PRO A 141 27.66 -6.53 -9.42
N SER A 142 28.86 -6.33 -9.97
CA SER A 142 30.08 -5.84 -9.33
C SER A 142 30.10 -4.37 -8.86
N TRP A 143 28.97 -3.66 -8.86
CA TRP A 143 28.94 -2.21 -8.63
C TRP A 143 28.25 -1.78 -7.33
N VAL A 144 27.90 -2.72 -6.44
CA VAL A 144 27.39 -2.42 -5.10
C VAL A 144 28.48 -2.66 -4.06
N PRO A 145 28.94 -1.64 -3.31
CA PRO A 145 29.87 -1.85 -2.22
C PRO A 145 29.16 -2.62 -1.11
N TRP A 146 29.64 -3.84 -0.84
CA TRP A 146 29.06 -4.84 0.07
C TRP A 146 28.90 -4.44 1.54
N ASN A 147 29.25 -3.21 1.94
CA ASN A 147 29.63 -2.90 3.32
C ASN A 147 28.77 -1.87 4.08
N SER A 148 27.51 -1.62 3.74
CA SER A 148 26.68 -0.68 4.54
C SER A 148 25.50 -1.29 5.31
N VAL A 149 25.20 -2.58 5.18
CA VAL A 149 24.20 -3.23 6.05
C VAL A 149 24.67 -4.63 6.46
N PRO A 150 24.83 -4.91 7.78
CA PRO A 150 25.19 -6.23 8.27
C PRO A 150 24.22 -7.32 7.78
N PRO A 151 24.73 -8.49 7.34
CA PRO A 151 23.94 -9.58 6.73
C PRO A 151 22.89 -10.22 7.67
N ASP A 152 22.95 -9.89 8.95
CA ASP A 152 22.24 -10.49 10.07
C ASP A 152 20.99 -9.71 10.52
N LYS A 153 20.64 -8.60 9.83
CA LYS A 153 19.37 -7.89 10.06
C LYS A 153 18.35 -8.14 8.96
N PRO A 154 17.08 -8.45 9.28
CA PRO A 154 16.04 -8.57 8.28
C PRO A 154 15.88 -7.23 7.55
N ARG A 155 16.26 -7.21 6.26
CA ARG A 155 16.01 -6.05 5.38
C ARG A 155 14.51 -5.80 5.29
N SER A 156 14.11 -4.55 5.44
CA SER A 156 12.72 -4.15 5.25
C SER A 156 12.26 -4.47 3.83
N LEU A 157 10.95 -4.63 3.64
CA LEU A 157 10.36 -4.90 2.32
C LEU A 157 10.75 -3.83 1.28
N TRP A 158 10.90 -2.58 1.72
CA TRP A 158 11.33 -1.47 0.88
C TRP A 158 12.80 -1.55 0.46
N GLN A 159 13.69 -1.92 1.40
CA GLN A 159 15.10 -2.14 1.10
C GLN A 159 15.33 -3.27 0.11
N ARG A 160 14.48 -4.30 0.13
CA ARG A 160 14.53 -5.41 -0.86
C ARG A 160 14.08 -4.96 -2.25
N PHE A 161 13.03 -4.13 -2.31
CA PHE A 161 12.54 -3.58 -3.57
C PHE A 161 13.54 -2.62 -4.22
N LEU A 162 14.05 -1.63 -3.46
CA LEU A 162 15.04 -0.67 -3.92
C LEU A 162 16.30 -1.37 -4.46
N ALA A 163 16.85 -2.31 -3.69
CA ALA A 163 18.01 -3.09 -4.10
C ALA A 163 17.80 -3.86 -5.42
N ARG A 164 16.56 -4.26 -5.73
CA ARG A 164 16.23 -5.00 -6.97
C ARG A 164 16.09 -4.09 -8.18
N ILE A 165 15.72 -2.83 -7.99
CA ILE A 165 15.65 -1.82 -9.06
C ILE A 165 16.92 -0.96 -9.17
N GLY A 166 17.94 -1.26 -8.37
CA GLY A 166 19.24 -0.56 -8.41
C GLY A 166 19.22 0.81 -7.75
N LEU A 167 18.33 1.02 -6.76
CA LEU A 167 18.26 2.22 -5.91
C LEU A 167 18.56 1.85 -4.45
#